data_AF-A0A9E0XH70-F1
#
_entry.id   AF-A0A9E0XH70-F1
#
_cell.length_a   1.000
_cell.length_b   1.000
_cell.length_c   1.000
_cell.angle_alpha   90.00
_cell.angle_beta   90.00
_cell.angle_gamma   90.00
#
_symmetry.space_group_name_H-M   'P 1'
#
loop_
_entity.id
_entity.type
_entity.pdbx_description
1 polymer ?
#
loop_
_entity_poly.entity_id
_entity_poly.type
_entity_poly.pdbx_seq_one_letter_code
_entity_poly.pdbx_strand_id
1 'polypeptide(L)'
;MHSITVARGDGIGPEIMKAALLVLKEAGAALDIHEVEIGEKVYNRGVLTGIEPQTWETIKHTEAFLKAPITTPQGGGFKSLNVTVRTTLGLYANIRPCVSYHPFIATKHPQMNLVVVRENEEDLYAGIEYRQTPDVMVSHKLISRQGSEKIVRYAFEYARHHGRKKVTCFTKDNIMKFSDGLFHKIFDEVAKEYPDIQNEHWIVDIGAAKLADDPEMFDVIVLPNLYGDILSDVAAEISGSVGLAPSANIGNLGAMFEAIHGSAPRRAGQNSANPSGLLLASVMMMAYLGEAEIATRIHDAWLCTIEEGIHTNDVFNEKTSKQMVGTQEFAAAVVKNLGNQPRQLKSPVYKAGSKIVPLLTEQKTKIDRKLVGVDLFIYSKEKASQVQKKITGLHPSPFKLQMITNRGVRIWPEGHLETFCIEQWRCRFIADKHPIKPEDIVQLLDHFIKAGYDVFKTENLYTFDGAFGYTSAEG
;
A
#
# COMPACT_ATOMS: atom_id res chain seq x y z
N MET A 1 19.29 18.84 18.15
CA MET A 1 19.89 17.68 17.45
C MET A 1 18.85 16.58 17.53
N HIS A 2 18.38 16.07 16.40
CA HIS A 2 17.32 15.05 16.34
C HIS A 2 17.93 13.66 16.26
N SER A 3 17.40 12.73 17.04
CA SER A 3 17.86 11.34 17.01
C SER A 3 17.12 10.58 15.91
N ILE A 4 17.84 9.99 14.96
CA ILE A 4 17.26 9.22 13.85
C ILE A 4 17.92 7.86 13.70
N THR A 5 17.13 6.87 13.30
CA THR A 5 17.69 5.59 12.85
C THR A 5 17.96 5.64 11.34
N VAL A 6 19.10 5.10 10.92
CA VAL A 6 19.45 4.99 9.50
C VAL A 6 19.72 3.54 9.11
N ALA A 7 19.06 3.07 8.05
CA ALA A 7 19.33 1.78 7.44
C ALA A 7 19.80 1.95 5.99
N ARG A 8 21.02 1.48 5.69
CA ARG A 8 21.62 1.58 4.34
C ARG A 8 21.01 0.63 3.31
N GLY A 9 20.24 -0.37 3.77
CA GLY A 9 19.53 -1.31 2.89
C GLY A 9 20.45 -2.12 1.98
N ASP A 10 19.88 -2.56 0.85
CA ASP A 10 20.49 -3.50 -0.10
C ASP A 10 20.61 -2.89 -1.51
N GLY A 11 21.38 -3.55 -2.38
CA GLY A 11 21.55 -3.14 -3.78
C GLY A 11 22.14 -1.73 -3.92
N ILE A 12 21.44 -0.81 -4.59
CA ILE A 12 21.85 0.60 -4.72
C ILE A 12 21.75 1.40 -3.41
N GLY A 13 21.07 0.84 -2.40
CA GLY A 13 20.75 1.51 -1.14
C GLY A 13 21.94 2.20 -0.46
N PRO A 14 23.08 1.51 -0.25
CA PRO A 14 24.24 2.12 0.39
C PRO A 14 24.80 3.35 -0.35
N GLU A 15 24.77 3.35 -1.69
CA GLU A 15 25.30 4.46 -2.52
C GLU A 15 24.41 5.69 -2.41
N ILE A 16 23.09 5.52 -2.55
CA ILE A 16 22.13 6.62 -2.45
C ILE A 16 22.00 7.15 -1.03
N MET A 17 22.11 6.28 -0.01
CA MET A 17 22.12 6.70 1.40
C MET A 17 23.37 7.53 1.70
N LYS A 18 24.54 7.12 1.21
CA LYS A 18 25.78 7.90 1.34
C LYS A 18 25.62 9.30 0.72
N ALA A 19 25.04 9.38 -0.47
CA ALA A 19 24.74 10.65 -1.15
C ALA A 19 23.77 11.54 -0.34
N ALA A 20 22.66 10.97 0.15
CA ALA A 20 21.68 11.71 0.94
C ALA A 20 22.25 12.23 2.27
N LEU A 21 23.00 11.40 3.00
CA LEU A 21 23.66 11.79 4.26
C LEU A 21 24.72 12.87 4.07
N LEU A 22 25.45 12.85 2.95
CA LEU A 22 26.38 13.92 2.60
C LEU A 22 25.64 15.26 2.49
N VAL A 23 24.57 15.31 1.71
CA VAL A 23 23.79 16.54 1.51
C VAL A 23 23.17 17.03 2.83
N LEU A 24 22.59 16.13 3.65
CA LEU A 24 22.06 16.48 4.97
C LEU A 24 23.13 17.11 5.86
N LYS A 25 24.32 16.50 5.92
CA LYS A 25 25.44 16.99 6.73
C LYS A 25 25.88 18.39 6.27
N GLU A 26 26.14 18.56 4.98
CA GLU A 26 26.63 19.84 4.44
C GLU A 26 25.55 20.95 4.48
N ALA A 27 24.27 20.58 4.47
CA ALA A 27 23.18 21.53 4.71
C ALA A 27 23.10 22.04 6.16
N GLY A 28 23.83 21.41 7.08
CA GLY A 28 23.84 21.75 8.51
C GLY A 28 22.76 21.05 9.32
N ALA A 29 22.22 19.92 8.85
CA ALA A 29 21.24 19.15 9.62
C ALA A 29 21.86 18.62 10.92
N ALA A 30 21.31 19.02 12.07
CA ALA A 30 21.77 18.57 13.38
C ALA A 30 21.16 17.20 13.72
N LEU A 31 21.75 16.12 13.21
CA LEU A 31 21.27 14.75 13.38
C LEU A 31 22.22 13.91 14.26
N ASP A 32 21.64 13.19 15.21
CA ASP A 32 22.28 12.11 15.95
C ASP A 32 21.87 10.78 15.28
N ILE A 33 22.78 10.20 14.49
CA ILE A 33 22.49 9.08 13.59
C ILE A 33 22.83 7.75 14.27
N HIS A 34 21.82 6.90 14.42
CA HIS A 34 21.93 5.51 14.88
C HIS A 34 21.85 4.57 13.68
N GLU A 35 23.00 4.09 13.19
CA GLU A 35 23.02 3.15 12.07
C GLU A 35 22.60 1.74 12.49
N VAL A 36 21.76 1.10 11.68
CA VAL A 36 21.32 -0.29 11.85
C VAL A 36 21.43 -1.05 10.54
N GLU A 37 21.64 -2.37 10.65
CA GLU A 37 21.63 -3.27 9.50
C GLU A 37 20.33 -4.07 9.45
N ILE A 38 19.73 -4.14 8.26
CA ILE A 38 18.46 -4.83 7.99
C ILE A 38 18.45 -5.33 6.55
N GLY A 39 17.52 -6.22 6.21
CA GLY A 39 17.33 -6.72 4.85
C GLY A 39 18.16 -7.96 4.51
N GLU A 40 18.60 -8.06 3.26
CA GLU A 40 19.29 -9.23 2.69
C GLU A 40 20.47 -9.71 3.54
N LYS A 41 21.29 -8.77 4.03
CA LYS A 41 22.43 -9.09 4.89
C LYS A 41 22.02 -9.79 6.18
N VAL A 42 20.89 -9.40 6.77
CA VAL A 42 20.36 -9.97 8.02
C VAL A 42 19.68 -11.31 7.76
N TYR A 43 18.95 -11.45 6.65
CA TYR A 43 18.43 -12.75 6.21
C TYR A 43 19.55 -13.79 6.05
N ASN A 44 20.68 -13.40 5.45
CA ASN A 44 21.84 -14.26 5.23
C ASN A 44 22.54 -14.70 6.54
N ARG A 45 22.27 -14.02 7.66
CA ARG A 45 22.70 -14.46 9.00
C ARG A 45 21.74 -15.45 9.67
N GLY A 46 20.64 -15.84 8.99
CA GLY A 46 19.63 -16.77 9.52
C GLY A 46 18.47 -16.09 10.25
N VAL A 47 18.41 -14.76 10.28
CA VAL A 47 17.30 -14.00 10.88
C VAL A 47 16.19 -13.85 9.84
N LEU A 48 15.21 -14.75 9.89
CA LEU A 48 14.15 -14.89 8.87
C LEU A 48 13.22 -13.67 8.73
N THR A 49 13.23 -12.74 9.68
CA THR A 49 12.49 -11.47 9.61
C THR A 49 13.24 -10.38 8.87
N GLY A 50 14.57 -10.52 8.70
CA GLY A 50 15.44 -9.50 8.10
C GLY A 50 15.76 -8.33 9.04
N ILE A 51 15.39 -8.43 10.31
CA ILE A 51 15.58 -7.40 11.34
C ILE A 51 15.76 -8.05 12.71
N GLU A 52 16.77 -7.62 13.44
CA GLU A 52 17.10 -8.14 14.78
C GLU A 52 16.27 -7.44 15.88
N PRO A 53 16.00 -8.09 17.03
CA PRO A 53 15.26 -7.48 18.14
C PRO A 53 15.82 -6.14 18.61
N GLN A 54 17.15 -6.02 18.70
CA GLN A 54 17.80 -4.77 19.12
C GLN A 54 17.55 -3.61 18.15
N THR A 55 17.45 -3.90 16.84
CA THR A 55 17.14 -2.89 15.82
C THR A 55 15.76 -2.28 16.02
N TRP A 56 14.77 -3.07 16.46
CA TRP A 56 13.45 -2.54 16.80
C TRP A 56 13.51 -1.54 17.95
N GLU A 57 14.32 -1.82 18.96
CA GLU A 57 14.48 -0.90 20.08
C GLU A 57 15.13 0.41 19.63
N THR A 58 16.16 0.37 18.79
CA THR A 58 16.73 1.59 18.20
C THR A 58 15.68 2.38 17.42
N ILE A 59 14.87 1.74 16.56
CA ILE A 59 13.84 2.43 15.78
C ILE A 59 12.77 3.07 16.67
N LYS A 60 12.36 2.41 17.75
CA LYS A 60 11.32 2.94 18.67
C LYS A 60 11.80 4.09 19.55
N HIS A 61 13.11 4.21 19.80
CA HIS A 61 13.69 5.25 20.65
C HIS A 61 14.17 6.48 19.86
N THR A 62 14.15 6.44 18.53
CA THR A 62 14.47 7.59 17.67
C THR A 62 13.20 8.29 17.17
N GLU A 63 13.35 9.53 16.71
CA GLU A 63 12.22 10.37 16.26
C GLU A 63 11.75 10.02 14.84
N ALA A 64 12.66 9.52 14.00
CA ALA A 64 12.41 9.16 12.61
C ALA A 64 13.32 8.01 12.15
N PHE A 65 12.82 7.22 11.21
CA PHE A 65 13.58 6.14 10.57
C PHE A 65 13.82 6.45 9.09
N LEU A 66 15.07 6.73 8.71
CA LEU A 66 15.47 6.92 7.31
C LEU A 66 16.05 5.63 6.75
N LYS A 67 15.45 5.11 5.69
CA LYS A 67 15.78 3.79 5.17
C LYS A 67 15.95 3.80 3.66
N ALA A 68 17.05 3.22 3.19
CA ALA A 68 17.24 2.88 1.80
C ALA A 68 16.52 1.56 1.43
N PRO A 69 16.30 1.28 0.13
CA PRO A 69 15.55 0.10 -0.31
C PRO A 69 16.14 -1.22 0.18
N ILE A 70 15.29 -2.23 0.36
CA ILE A 70 15.67 -3.57 0.81
C ILE A 70 15.18 -4.60 -0.19
N THR A 71 16.01 -5.60 -0.47
CA THR A 71 15.66 -6.70 -1.36
C THR A 71 14.67 -7.64 -0.65
N THR A 72 13.54 -7.94 -1.30
CA THR A 72 12.63 -9.01 -0.87
C THR A 72 12.73 -10.15 -1.89
N PRO A 73 12.96 -11.41 -1.48
CA PRO A 73 12.97 -12.56 -2.38
C PRO A 73 11.66 -12.69 -3.18
N GLN A 74 11.74 -13.09 -4.46
CA GLN A 74 10.58 -13.27 -5.33
C GLN A 74 10.11 -14.73 -5.36
N GLY A 75 8.80 -14.96 -5.27
CA GLY A 75 8.19 -16.29 -5.50
C GLY A 75 8.37 -17.32 -4.37
N GLY A 76 8.94 -16.92 -3.24
CA GLY A 76 9.15 -17.77 -2.07
C GLY A 76 10.05 -17.07 -1.04
N GLY A 77 10.28 -17.71 0.10
CA GLY A 77 11.12 -17.15 1.18
C GLY A 77 10.30 -16.42 2.24
N PHE A 78 10.82 -15.31 2.74
CA PHE A 78 10.28 -14.61 3.92
C PHE A 78 9.33 -13.48 3.54
N LYS A 79 8.47 -13.08 4.49
CA LYS A 79 7.63 -11.89 4.33
C LYS A 79 8.50 -10.65 4.11
N SER A 80 7.99 -9.70 3.31
CA SER A 80 8.70 -8.44 3.06
C SER A 80 8.97 -7.70 4.36
N LEU A 81 10.23 -7.35 4.60
CA LEU A 81 10.61 -6.52 5.73
C LEU A 81 9.99 -5.12 5.64
N ASN A 82 9.82 -4.56 4.44
CA ASN A 82 9.20 -3.25 4.27
C ASN A 82 7.76 -3.26 4.83
N VAL A 83 6.97 -4.29 4.49
CA VAL A 83 5.63 -4.49 5.05
C VAL A 83 5.70 -4.68 6.56
N THR A 84 6.62 -5.53 7.03
CA THR A 84 6.79 -5.82 8.46
C THR A 84 7.07 -4.56 9.29
N VAL A 85 7.94 -3.67 8.82
CA VAL A 85 8.24 -2.39 9.49
C VAL A 85 6.99 -1.51 9.53
N ARG A 86 6.29 -1.38 8.41
CA ARG A 86 5.08 -0.53 8.31
C ARG A 86 3.99 -1.00 9.27
N THR A 87 3.68 -2.30 9.28
CA THR A 87 2.62 -2.85 10.14
C THR A 87 3.01 -2.86 11.61
N THR A 88 4.27 -3.18 11.94
CA THR A 88 4.74 -3.27 13.34
C THR A 88 4.78 -1.90 14.02
N LEU A 89 5.15 -0.85 13.29
CA LEU A 89 5.24 0.51 13.81
C LEU A 89 3.93 1.31 13.65
N GLY A 90 2.89 0.70 13.08
CA GLY A 90 1.61 1.34 12.88
C GLY A 90 1.64 2.50 11.87
N LEU A 91 2.45 2.38 10.80
CA LEU A 91 2.70 3.42 9.78
C LEU A 91 1.66 3.36 8.65
N TYR A 92 0.41 3.62 9.00
CA TYR A 92 -0.78 3.46 8.16
C TYR A 92 -0.87 4.31 6.90
N ALA A 93 -0.20 5.46 6.84
CA ALA A 93 -0.29 6.37 5.70
C ALA A 93 1.02 6.45 4.93
N ASN A 94 1.01 6.01 3.67
CA ASN A 94 2.16 6.13 2.77
C ASN A 94 1.94 7.29 1.79
N ILE A 95 2.69 8.37 1.97
CA ILE A 95 2.56 9.64 1.23
C ILE A 95 3.60 9.67 0.12
N ARG A 96 3.13 9.77 -1.13
CA ARG A 96 3.94 9.69 -2.34
C ARG A 96 3.63 10.87 -3.26
N PRO A 97 4.32 12.02 -3.08
CA PRO A 97 4.20 13.15 -4.00
C PRO A 97 4.76 12.82 -5.38
N CYS A 98 4.02 13.18 -6.44
CA CYS A 98 4.43 13.02 -7.84
C CYS A 98 4.27 14.37 -8.54
N VAL A 99 5.39 15.01 -8.87
CA VAL A 99 5.45 16.40 -9.35
C VAL A 99 6.27 16.46 -10.63
N SER A 100 5.76 17.20 -11.60
CA SER A 100 6.46 17.53 -12.83
C SER A 100 7.53 18.59 -12.59
N TYR A 101 8.73 18.37 -13.14
CA TYR A 101 9.83 19.33 -13.12
C TYR A 101 10.13 19.88 -14.53
N HIS A 102 9.10 20.00 -15.35
CA HIS A 102 9.18 20.61 -16.67
C HIS A 102 9.64 22.09 -16.58
N PRO A 103 10.47 22.59 -17.52
CA PRO A 103 11.00 21.94 -18.73
C PRO A 103 12.30 21.15 -18.53
N PHE A 104 12.82 21.05 -17.30
CA PHE A 104 14.14 20.47 -17.04
C PHE A 104 14.14 18.94 -17.08
N ILE A 105 13.05 18.33 -16.61
CA ILE A 105 12.82 16.88 -16.71
C ILE A 105 11.74 16.63 -17.77
N ALA A 106 12.05 15.75 -18.72
CA ALA A 106 11.14 15.41 -19.79
C ALA A 106 9.94 14.63 -19.26
N THR A 107 8.73 15.08 -19.60
CA THR A 107 7.47 14.41 -19.29
C THR A 107 6.41 14.80 -20.31
N LYS A 108 5.38 13.97 -20.44
CA LYS A 108 4.17 14.28 -21.21
C LYS A 108 3.19 15.16 -20.43
N HIS A 109 3.40 15.35 -19.14
CA HIS A 109 2.49 16.06 -18.23
C HIS A 109 3.21 17.22 -17.52
N PRO A 110 3.42 18.37 -18.20
CA PRO A 110 4.19 19.50 -17.66
C PRO A 110 3.60 20.15 -16.41
N GLN A 111 2.31 19.94 -16.14
CA GLN A 111 1.60 20.60 -15.04
C GLN A 111 1.23 19.64 -13.90
N MET A 112 1.54 18.35 -14.04
CA MET A 112 1.26 17.33 -13.04
C MET A 112 1.84 17.71 -11.68
N ASN A 113 0.97 17.72 -10.66
CA ASN A 113 1.36 17.96 -9.28
C ASN A 113 0.31 17.33 -8.35
N LEU A 114 0.48 16.04 -8.05
CA LEU A 114 -0.45 15.29 -7.21
C LEU A 114 0.27 14.56 -6.08
N VAL A 115 -0.50 14.06 -5.13
CA VAL A 115 0.00 13.23 -4.04
C VAL A 115 -0.86 11.99 -3.92
N VAL A 116 -0.22 10.82 -3.95
CA VAL A 116 -0.88 9.56 -3.60
C VAL A 116 -0.75 9.32 -2.10
N VAL A 117 -1.88 9.11 -1.44
CA VAL A 117 -2.03 8.72 -0.05
C VAL A 117 -2.50 7.28 -0.02
N ARG A 118 -1.54 6.37 0.13
CA ARG A 118 -1.76 4.92 0.09
C ARG A 118 -1.99 4.37 1.51
N GLU A 119 -3.04 3.57 1.66
CA GLU A 119 -3.25 2.70 2.84
C GLU A 119 -2.09 1.68 2.94
N ASN A 120 -1.56 1.44 4.13
CA ASN A 120 -0.23 0.83 4.29
C ASN A 120 -0.15 -0.30 5.34
N GLU A 121 -1.27 -0.70 5.94
CA GLU A 121 -1.37 -1.71 7.02
C GLU A 121 -2.19 -2.95 6.64
N GLU A 122 -3.13 -2.85 5.69
CA GLU A 122 -4.08 -3.93 5.35
C GLU A 122 -4.09 -4.28 3.85
N ASP A 123 -5.23 -4.73 3.32
CA ASP A 123 -5.41 -5.26 1.96
C ASP A 123 -4.56 -6.52 1.68
N LEU A 124 -4.38 -6.87 0.41
CA LEU A 124 -3.61 -8.05 -0.03
C LEU A 124 -2.14 -8.05 0.42
N TYR A 125 -1.59 -6.89 0.84
CA TYR A 125 -0.21 -6.79 1.36
C TYR A 125 -0.03 -7.46 2.72
N ALA A 126 -1.12 -7.83 3.42
CA ALA A 126 -1.05 -8.64 4.63
C ALA A 126 -0.36 -10.01 4.39
N GLY A 127 -0.37 -10.51 3.13
CA GLY A 127 0.30 -11.75 2.75
C GLY A 127 -0.25 -12.95 3.53
N ILE A 128 -1.57 -13.01 3.67
CA ILE A 128 -2.28 -14.12 4.29
C ILE A 128 -2.76 -15.04 3.16
N GLU A 129 -1.93 -16.05 2.88
CA GLU A 129 -2.12 -16.94 1.74
C GLU A 129 -2.21 -18.39 2.18
N TYR A 130 -3.07 -19.15 1.50
CA TYR A 130 -3.29 -20.57 1.76
C TYR A 130 -3.26 -21.35 0.46
N ARG A 131 -2.54 -22.47 0.45
CA ARG A 131 -2.73 -23.52 -0.55
C ARG A 131 -3.93 -24.35 -0.13
N GLN A 132 -5.05 -24.17 -0.82
CA GLN A 132 -6.32 -24.84 -0.49
C GLN A 132 -6.44 -26.22 -1.14
N THR A 133 -5.86 -26.40 -2.33
CA THR A 133 -5.78 -27.67 -3.04
C THR A 133 -4.39 -27.81 -3.66
N PRO A 134 -4.04 -28.92 -4.35
CA PRO A 134 -2.77 -29.02 -5.07
C PRO A 134 -2.53 -27.85 -6.03
N ASP A 135 -3.56 -27.36 -6.72
CA ASP A 135 -3.43 -26.39 -7.81
C ASP A 135 -4.17 -25.06 -7.56
N VAL A 136 -4.68 -24.84 -6.34
CA VAL A 136 -5.43 -23.62 -5.98
C VAL A 136 -4.84 -22.95 -4.74
N MET A 137 -4.48 -21.69 -4.92
CA MET A 137 -3.94 -20.81 -3.90
C MET A 137 -4.89 -19.63 -3.71
N VAL A 138 -5.09 -19.21 -2.47
CA VAL A 138 -5.99 -18.11 -2.12
C VAL A 138 -5.24 -17.11 -1.26
N SER A 139 -5.42 -15.83 -1.58
CA SER A 139 -4.98 -14.71 -0.76
C SER A 139 -6.19 -14.01 -0.14
N HIS A 140 -6.06 -13.61 1.12
CA HIS A 140 -7.10 -12.88 1.83
C HIS A 140 -6.92 -11.37 1.66
N LYS A 141 -7.88 -10.73 0.99
CA LYS A 141 -8.04 -9.28 1.01
C LYS A 141 -8.88 -8.88 2.22
N LEU A 142 -8.25 -8.19 3.17
CA LEU A 142 -8.91 -7.65 4.35
C LEU A 142 -8.93 -6.13 4.29
N ILE A 143 -10.11 -5.54 4.48
CA ILE A 143 -10.31 -4.10 4.59
C ILE A 143 -11.14 -3.85 5.83
N SER A 144 -10.68 -2.97 6.71
CA SER A 144 -11.36 -2.67 7.97
C SER A 144 -11.91 -1.24 7.96
N ARG A 145 -12.96 -1.01 8.75
CA ARG A 145 -13.51 0.34 8.95
C ARG A 145 -12.46 1.25 9.59
N GLN A 146 -11.72 0.73 10.57
CA GLN A 146 -10.69 1.48 11.30
C GLN A 146 -9.55 1.89 10.37
N GLY A 147 -9.00 0.96 9.59
CA GLY A 147 -7.93 1.24 8.62
C GLY A 147 -8.39 2.23 7.56
N SER A 148 -9.56 1.99 6.96
CA SER A 148 -10.17 2.87 5.95
C SER A 148 -10.39 4.29 6.48
N GLU A 149 -10.96 4.44 7.68
CA GLU A 149 -11.23 5.76 8.25
C GLU A 149 -9.93 6.52 8.54
N LYS A 150 -8.94 5.82 9.11
CA LYS A 150 -7.64 6.39 9.45
C LYS A 150 -6.93 6.95 8.22
N ILE A 151 -6.86 6.19 7.12
CA ILE A 151 -6.20 6.65 5.90
C ILE A 151 -7.00 7.72 5.16
N VAL A 152 -8.32 7.58 5.04
CA VAL A 152 -9.14 8.57 4.34
C VAL A 152 -9.10 9.90 5.08
N ARG A 153 -9.32 9.89 6.40
CA ARG A 153 -9.27 11.10 7.21
C ARG A 153 -7.90 11.76 7.14
N TYR A 154 -6.83 10.96 7.16
CA TYR A 154 -5.49 11.48 6.93
C TYR A 154 -5.35 12.15 5.56
N ALA A 155 -5.92 11.59 4.48
CA ALA A 155 -5.87 12.21 3.15
C ALA A 155 -6.56 13.59 3.11
N PHE A 156 -7.72 13.72 3.76
CA PHE A 156 -8.43 15.01 3.88
C PHE A 156 -7.67 16.02 4.76
N GLU A 157 -7.14 15.59 5.90
CA GLU A 157 -6.30 16.46 6.74
C GLU A 157 -5.00 16.87 6.03
N TYR A 158 -4.38 15.94 5.29
CA TYR A 158 -3.23 16.21 4.45
C TYR A 158 -3.57 17.27 3.41
N ALA A 159 -4.72 17.13 2.75
CA ALA A 159 -5.16 18.09 1.75
C ALA A 159 -5.33 19.49 2.36
N ARG A 160 -6.07 19.61 3.46
CA ARG A 160 -6.28 20.89 4.16
C ARG A 160 -4.96 21.48 4.67
N HIS A 161 -4.09 20.67 5.26
CA HIS A 161 -2.81 21.10 5.81
C HIS A 161 -1.89 21.69 4.74
N HIS A 162 -1.83 21.05 3.56
CA HIS A 162 -0.98 21.45 2.44
C HIS A 162 -1.67 22.42 1.46
N GLY A 163 -2.89 22.88 1.78
CA GLY A 163 -3.63 23.82 0.93
C GLY A 163 -4.13 23.23 -0.40
N ARG A 164 -4.13 21.90 -0.50
CA ARG A 164 -4.74 21.13 -1.59
C ARG A 164 -6.26 21.30 -1.55
N LYS A 165 -6.92 21.14 -2.69
CA LYS A 165 -8.34 21.47 -2.88
C LYS A 165 -9.22 20.28 -3.18
N LYS A 166 -8.64 19.15 -3.58
CA LYS A 166 -9.41 17.95 -3.94
C LYS A 166 -8.80 16.66 -3.38
N VAL A 167 -9.65 15.77 -2.89
CA VAL A 167 -9.30 14.38 -2.55
C VAL A 167 -10.14 13.43 -3.40
N THR A 168 -9.49 12.55 -4.13
CA THR A 168 -10.13 11.58 -5.02
C THR A 168 -9.90 10.16 -4.49
N CYS A 169 -10.95 9.35 -4.35
CA CYS A 169 -10.86 7.96 -3.90
C CYS A 169 -10.93 6.98 -5.08
N PHE A 170 -9.99 6.03 -5.15
CA PHE A 170 -10.03 4.94 -6.15
C PHE A 170 -10.29 3.59 -5.50
N THR A 171 -11.32 2.87 -5.94
CA THR A 171 -11.62 1.50 -5.49
C THR A 171 -12.19 0.63 -6.63
N LYS A 172 -12.38 -0.67 -6.40
CA LYS A 172 -13.10 -1.59 -7.31
C LYS A 172 -14.38 -2.12 -6.66
N ASP A 173 -15.13 -1.24 -6.01
CA ASP A 173 -16.36 -1.56 -5.26
C ASP A 173 -17.51 -2.10 -6.13
N ASN A 174 -17.51 -1.80 -7.43
CA ASN A 174 -18.44 -2.39 -8.39
C ASN A 174 -18.34 -3.93 -8.44
N ILE A 175 -17.13 -4.48 -8.25
CA ILE A 175 -16.85 -5.92 -8.15
C ILE A 175 -16.79 -6.34 -6.68
N MET A 176 -15.91 -5.74 -5.88
CA MET A 176 -15.68 -6.09 -4.48
C MET A 176 -16.59 -5.30 -3.54
N LYS A 177 -17.88 -5.65 -3.56
CA LYS A 177 -18.95 -4.91 -2.88
C LYS A 177 -18.78 -4.75 -1.37
N PHE A 178 -18.10 -5.69 -0.71
CA PHE A 178 -17.92 -5.67 0.75
C PHE A 178 -16.61 -4.99 1.17
N SER A 179 -15.46 -5.41 0.63
CA SER A 179 -14.16 -4.84 1.02
C SER A 179 -14.00 -3.42 0.50
N ASP A 180 -14.04 -3.25 -0.82
CA ASP A 180 -13.84 -1.94 -1.46
C ASP A 180 -15.06 -1.06 -1.31
N GLY A 181 -16.25 -1.67 -1.25
CA GLY A 181 -17.47 -0.96 -0.90
C GLY A 181 -17.46 -0.41 0.53
N LEU A 182 -16.83 -1.11 1.49
CA LEU A 182 -16.59 -0.54 2.82
C LEU A 182 -15.67 0.68 2.71
N PHE A 183 -14.52 0.56 2.04
CA PHE A 183 -13.57 1.66 1.87
C PHE A 183 -14.23 2.91 1.27
N HIS A 184 -14.98 2.75 0.17
CA HIS A 184 -15.71 3.83 -0.48
C HIS A 184 -16.80 4.42 0.43
N LYS A 185 -17.57 3.58 1.13
CA LYS A 185 -18.56 4.06 2.11
C LYS A 185 -17.92 4.92 3.20
N ILE A 186 -16.75 4.51 3.72
CA ILE A 186 -16.01 5.32 4.70
C ILE A 186 -15.55 6.63 4.07
N PHE A 187 -15.13 6.61 2.82
CA PHE A 187 -14.78 7.83 2.10
C PHE A 187 -15.91 8.85 2.06
N ASP A 188 -17.11 8.42 1.67
CA ASP A 188 -18.30 9.29 1.66
C ASP A 188 -18.72 9.76 3.05
N GLU A 189 -18.53 8.94 4.09
CA GLU A 189 -18.81 9.29 5.48
C GLU A 189 -17.86 10.41 5.95
N VAL A 190 -16.55 10.23 5.77
CA VAL A 190 -15.52 11.20 6.19
C VAL A 190 -15.62 12.48 5.35
N ALA A 191 -15.85 12.39 4.05
CA ALA A 191 -15.92 13.55 3.16
C ALA A 191 -16.93 14.63 3.61
N LYS A 192 -18.02 14.22 4.28
CA LYS A 192 -19.04 15.14 4.83
C LYS A 192 -18.49 16.06 5.92
N GLU A 193 -17.42 15.68 6.58
CA GLU A 193 -16.74 16.45 7.62
C GLU A 193 -15.77 17.51 7.04
N TYR A 194 -15.53 17.47 5.72
CA TYR A 194 -14.60 18.36 5.00
C TYR A 194 -15.31 19.09 3.83
N PRO A 195 -16.34 19.92 4.11
CA PRO A 195 -17.10 20.60 3.05
C PRO A 195 -16.26 21.61 2.26
N ASP A 196 -15.10 22.01 2.77
CA ASP A 196 -14.12 22.89 2.13
C ASP A 196 -13.22 22.17 1.10
N ILE A 197 -13.24 20.83 1.06
CA ILE A 197 -12.42 20.00 0.16
C ILE A 197 -13.32 19.30 -0.87
N GLN A 198 -13.06 19.55 -2.15
CA GLN A 198 -13.73 18.83 -3.22
C GLN A 198 -13.41 17.34 -3.10
N ASN A 199 -14.39 16.49 -3.35
CA ASN A 199 -14.19 15.05 -3.28
C ASN A 199 -14.96 14.34 -4.39
N GLU A 200 -14.39 13.23 -4.84
CA GLU A 200 -14.98 12.37 -5.87
C GLU A 200 -14.45 10.94 -5.71
N HIS A 201 -15.15 9.99 -6.33
CA HIS A 201 -14.78 8.59 -6.38
C HIS A 201 -14.65 8.12 -7.83
N TRP A 202 -13.68 7.24 -8.09
CA TRP A 202 -13.48 6.59 -9.37
C TRP A 202 -13.31 5.09 -9.18
N ILE A 203 -13.82 4.32 -10.15
CA ILE A 203 -13.42 2.92 -10.27
C ILE A 203 -11.96 2.87 -10.71
N VAL A 204 -11.14 2.07 -10.03
CA VAL A 204 -9.67 2.10 -10.11
C VAL A 204 -9.13 1.90 -11.53
N ASP A 205 -9.81 1.17 -12.40
CA ASP A 205 -9.37 0.96 -13.79
C ASP A 205 -9.49 2.23 -14.64
N ILE A 206 -10.66 2.86 -14.66
CA ILE A 206 -10.86 4.12 -15.39
C ILE A 206 -10.14 5.28 -14.69
N GLY A 207 -10.04 5.26 -13.36
CA GLY A 207 -9.23 6.21 -12.58
C GLY A 207 -7.74 6.11 -12.94
N ALA A 208 -7.19 4.89 -13.07
CA ALA A 208 -5.82 4.67 -13.52
C ALA A 208 -5.59 5.16 -14.96
N ALA A 209 -6.52 4.88 -15.87
CA ALA A 209 -6.44 5.36 -17.24
C ALA A 209 -6.42 6.89 -17.29
N LYS A 210 -7.26 7.55 -16.47
CA LYS A 210 -7.26 9.02 -16.37
C LYS A 210 -6.02 9.58 -15.70
N LEU A 211 -5.49 8.91 -14.67
CA LEU A 211 -4.23 9.30 -14.05
C LEU A 211 -3.07 9.26 -15.05
N ALA A 212 -3.07 8.33 -16.00
CA ALA A 212 -2.04 8.23 -17.02
C ALA A 212 -2.22 9.21 -18.20
N ASP A 213 -3.45 9.63 -18.49
CA ASP A 213 -3.81 10.47 -19.64
C ASP A 213 -3.87 11.97 -19.29
N ASP A 214 -4.46 12.30 -18.15
CA ASP A 214 -4.72 13.67 -17.66
C ASP A 214 -4.51 13.75 -16.13
N PRO A 215 -3.28 13.50 -15.62
CA PRO A 215 -2.99 13.52 -14.19
C PRO A 215 -3.25 14.89 -13.54
N GLU A 216 -3.20 15.98 -14.31
CA GLU A 216 -3.47 17.35 -13.89
C GLU A 216 -4.86 17.53 -13.28
N MET A 217 -5.82 16.66 -13.63
CA MET A 217 -7.15 16.70 -13.03
C MET A 217 -7.15 16.26 -11.56
N PHE A 218 -6.13 15.53 -11.07
CA PHE A 218 -6.08 15.03 -9.70
C PHE A 218 -5.18 15.89 -8.80
N ASP A 219 -5.45 15.86 -7.50
CA ASP A 219 -4.72 16.66 -6.51
C ASP A 219 -4.19 15.76 -5.38
N VAL A 220 -5.07 15.27 -4.50
CA VAL A 220 -4.75 14.17 -3.57
C VAL A 220 -5.54 12.94 -3.98
N ILE A 221 -4.89 11.78 -4.09
CA ILE A 221 -5.56 10.51 -4.40
C ILE A 221 -5.41 9.55 -3.22
N VAL A 222 -6.50 8.98 -2.71
CA VAL A 222 -6.48 8.00 -1.62
C VAL A 222 -6.92 6.62 -2.12
N LEU A 223 -6.13 5.58 -1.80
CA LEU A 223 -6.35 4.22 -2.29
C LEU A 223 -6.06 3.14 -1.23
N PRO A 224 -6.73 1.96 -1.32
CA PRO A 224 -6.28 0.72 -0.68
C PRO A 224 -4.86 0.32 -1.08
N ASN A 225 -4.21 -0.50 -0.25
CA ASN A 225 -2.78 -0.78 -0.32
C ASN A 225 -2.24 -1.21 -1.69
N LEU A 226 -2.82 -2.25 -2.31
CA LEU A 226 -2.31 -2.79 -3.58
C LEU A 226 -2.47 -1.79 -4.73
N TYR A 227 -3.59 -1.07 -4.75
CA TYR A 227 -3.83 -0.05 -5.78
C TYR A 227 -2.94 1.16 -5.60
N GLY A 228 -2.74 1.58 -4.35
CA GLY A 228 -1.81 2.65 -4.01
C GLY A 228 -0.38 2.32 -4.42
N ASP A 229 0.07 1.07 -4.27
CA ASP A 229 1.39 0.64 -4.75
C ASP A 229 1.52 0.83 -6.26
N ILE A 230 0.64 0.16 -7.03
CA ILE A 230 0.70 0.16 -8.49
C ILE A 230 0.61 1.57 -9.06
N LEU A 231 -0.37 2.36 -8.60
CA LEU A 231 -0.67 3.65 -9.23
C LEU A 231 0.26 4.77 -8.80
N SER A 232 0.90 4.67 -7.63
CA SER A 232 1.95 5.63 -7.28
C SER A 232 3.25 5.37 -8.04
N ASP A 233 3.58 4.13 -8.38
CA ASP A 233 4.70 3.81 -9.27
C ASP A 233 4.45 4.35 -10.68
N VAL A 234 3.22 4.17 -11.21
CA VAL A 234 2.82 4.78 -12.48
C VAL A 234 2.91 6.31 -12.43
N ALA A 235 2.36 6.94 -11.39
CA ALA A 235 2.40 8.39 -11.22
C ALA A 235 3.84 8.93 -11.11
N ALA A 236 4.71 8.22 -10.38
CA ALA A 236 6.12 8.54 -10.27
C ALA A 236 6.83 8.49 -11.63
N GLU A 237 6.61 7.42 -12.40
CA GLU A 237 7.25 7.25 -13.70
C GLU A 237 6.80 8.31 -14.71
N ILE A 238 5.49 8.59 -14.81
CA ILE A 238 4.99 9.61 -15.75
C ILE A 238 5.36 11.04 -15.33
N SER A 239 5.65 11.29 -14.05
CA SER A 239 6.16 12.58 -13.57
C SER A 239 7.62 12.87 -14.02
N GLY A 240 8.36 11.84 -14.44
CA GLY A 240 9.66 11.98 -15.10
C GLY A 240 10.61 10.81 -14.86
N SER A 241 10.56 10.16 -13.69
CA SER A 241 11.33 8.96 -13.35
C SER A 241 10.94 8.46 -11.96
N VAL A 242 10.76 7.15 -11.80
CA VAL A 242 10.61 6.53 -10.46
C VAL A 242 11.81 6.82 -9.52
N GLY A 243 13.00 7.10 -10.07
CA GLY A 243 14.20 7.47 -9.32
C GLY A 243 14.11 8.81 -8.59
N LEU A 244 13.13 9.65 -8.95
CA LEU A 244 12.87 10.94 -8.32
C LEU A 244 11.93 10.83 -7.12
N ALA A 245 11.20 9.73 -6.99
CA ALA A 245 10.00 9.71 -6.18
C ALA A 245 10.27 9.39 -4.70
N PRO A 246 10.00 10.34 -3.78
CA PRO A 246 10.14 10.12 -2.35
C PRO A 246 8.88 9.49 -1.76
N SER A 247 9.00 8.94 -0.56
CA SER A 247 7.84 8.54 0.23
C SER A 247 8.04 8.74 1.73
N ALA A 248 6.93 8.96 2.43
CA ALA A 248 6.87 8.98 3.88
C ALA A 248 5.77 8.04 4.38
N ASN A 249 6.14 7.11 5.25
CA ASN A 249 5.25 6.19 5.94
C ASN A 249 4.98 6.78 7.34
N ILE A 250 3.77 7.26 7.58
CA ILE A 250 3.40 8.03 8.76
C ILE A 250 2.51 7.17 9.67
N GLY A 251 2.86 7.17 10.96
CA GLY A 251 2.07 6.58 12.03
C GLY A 251 1.90 7.56 13.19
N ASN A 252 1.14 7.14 14.22
CA ASN A 252 0.90 7.98 15.40
C ASN A 252 2.14 8.08 16.31
N LEU A 253 2.94 7.01 16.36
CA LEU A 253 4.09 6.88 17.26
C LEU A 253 5.44 7.12 16.58
N GLY A 254 5.49 7.22 15.25
CA GLY A 254 6.73 7.37 14.51
C GLY A 254 6.50 7.55 13.01
N ALA A 255 7.59 7.72 12.28
CA ALA A 255 7.59 7.86 10.82
C ALA A 255 8.81 7.19 10.19
N MET A 256 8.64 6.64 9.00
CA MET A 256 9.71 6.08 8.18
C MET A 256 9.76 6.76 6.81
N PHE A 257 10.94 7.16 6.38
CA PHE A 257 11.18 7.88 5.13
C PHE A 257 12.05 7.02 4.21
N GLU A 258 11.60 6.83 2.98
CA GLU A 258 12.27 5.98 1.98
C GLU A 258 11.93 6.44 0.57
N ALA A 259 12.74 6.06 -0.42
CA ALA A 259 12.36 6.19 -1.82
C ALA A 259 11.26 5.19 -2.18
N ILE A 260 10.47 5.46 -3.22
CA ILE A 260 9.47 4.51 -3.72
C ILE A 260 10.14 3.26 -4.32
N HIS A 261 11.24 3.45 -5.06
CA HIS A 261 11.87 2.39 -5.84
C HIS A 261 12.53 1.29 -5.00
N GLY A 262 12.70 0.11 -5.60
CA GLY A 262 13.38 -1.04 -4.98
C GLY A 262 14.91 -0.95 -4.96
N SER A 263 15.57 -2.05 -4.58
CA SER A 263 17.03 -2.15 -4.41
C SER A 263 17.83 -2.19 -5.72
N ALA A 264 17.18 -2.39 -6.86
CA ALA A 264 17.80 -2.37 -8.20
C ALA A 264 19.17 -3.08 -8.27
N PRO A 265 19.28 -4.38 -7.90
CA PRO A 265 20.55 -5.07 -7.68
C PRO A 265 21.50 -5.04 -8.89
N ARG A 266 20.95 -4.97 -10.12
CA ARG A 266 21.74 -4.86 -11.36
C ARG A 266 22.53 -3.55 -11.50
N ARG A 267 22.23 -2.51 -10.70
CA ARG A 267 22.91 -1.20 -10.72
C ARG A 267 23.78 -0.97 -9.48
N ALA A 268 23.80 -1.90 -8.54
CA ALA A 268 24.55 -1.76 -7.29
C ALA A 268 26.06 -1.63 -7.55
N GLY A 269 26.69 -0.68 -6.88
CA GLY A 269 28.14 -0.42 -6.93
C GLY A 269 28.64 0.25 -8.20
N GLN A 270 27.74 0.76 -9.04
CA GLN A 270 28.10 1.36 -10.34
C GLN A 270 28.15 2.89 -10.30
N ASN A 271 27.84 3.52 -9.16
CA ASN A 271 27.72 4.98 -9.05
C ASN A 271 26.77 5.58 -10.12
N SER A 272 25.70 4.86 -10.49
CA SER A 272 24.79 5.24 -11.58
C SER A 272 23.34 5.43 -11.14
N ALA A 273 23.05 5.17 -9.86
CA ALA A 273 21.71 5.33 -9.29
C ALA A 273 21.38 6.81 -9.04
N ASN A 274 20.13 7.19 -9.27
CA ASN A 274 19.63 8.51 -8.90
C ASN A 274 19.36 8.56 -7.38
N PRO A 275 20.05 9.41 -6.59
CA PRO A 275 19.79 9.50 -5.16
C PRO A 275 18.57 10.38 -4.82
N SER A 276 17.92 11.00 -5.81
CA SER A 276 16.89 12.02 -5.61
C SER A 276 15.70 11.53 -4.79
N GLY A 277 15.15 10.34 -5.07
CA GLY A 277 14.01 9.82 -4.30
C GLY A 277 14.30 9.70 -2.80
N LEU A 278 15.47 9.19 -2.42
CA LEU A 278 15.85 9.08 -1.00
C LEU A 278 16.25 10.43 -0.39
N LEU A 279 16.90 11.30 -1.16
CA LEU A 279 17.23 12.66 -0.73
C LEU A 279 15.97 13.48 -0.46
N LEU A 280 14.98 13.44 -1.37
CA LEU A 280 13.70 14.12 -1.20
C LEU A 280 12.85 13.47 -0.08
N ALA A 281 12.98 12.16 0.17
CA ALA A 281 12.40 11.53 1.35
C ALA A 281 13.07 12.05 2.64
N SER A 282 14.37 12.33 2.59
CA SER A 282 15.10 12.95 3.70
C SER A 282 14.67 14.40 3.92
N VAL A 283 14.31 15.13 2.87
CA VAL A 283 13.68 16.46 2.97
C VAL A 283 12.33 16.36 3.69
N MET A 284 11.49 15.37 3.33
CA MET A 284 10.23 15.10 4.04
C MET A 284 10.47 14.76 5.52
N MET A 285 11.54 14.02 5.84
CA MET A 285 11.96 13.74 7.21
C MET A 285 12.32 15.00 7.98
N MET A 286 13.13 15.88 7.40
CA MET A 286 13.49 17.15 8.05
C MET A 286 12.26 18.02 8.33
N ALA A 287 11.33 18.10 7.37
CA ALA A 287 10.05 18.80 7.58
C ALA A 287 9.23 18.18 8.73
N TYR A 288 9.17 16.84 8.81
CA TYR A 288 8.49 16.12 9.89
C TYR A 288 9.14 16.36 11.27
N LEU A 289 10.47 16.49 11.32
CA LEU A 289 11.22 16.81 12.55
C LEU A 289 11.07 18.29 12.97
N GLY A 290 10.40 19.13 12.17
CA GLY A 290 10.23 20.56 12.43
C GLY A 290 11.33 21.45 11.84
N GLU A 291 12.28 20.86 11.11
CA GLU A 291 13.43 21.53 10.50
C GLU A 291 13.09 22.04 9.09
N ALA A 292 12.04 22.85 8.98
CA ALA A 292 11.50 23.33 7.71
C ALA A 292 12.51 24.17 6.89
N GLU A 293 13.37 24.93 7.55
CA GLU A 293 14.41 25.73 6.88
C GLU A 293 15.48 24.85 6.25
N ILE A 294 15.93 23.81 6.95
CA ILE A 294 16.88 22.83 6.41
C ILE A 294 16.25 22.05 5.25
N ALA A 295 14.99 21.62 5.39
CA ALA A 295 14.24 20.96 4.34
C ALA A 295 14.16 21.83 3.07
N THR A 296 13.80 23.11 3.23
CA THR A 296 13.72 24.09 2.13
C THR A 296 15.08 24.28 1.47
N ARG A 297 16.15 24.46 2.26
CA ARG A 297 17.51 24.66 1.76
C ARG A 297 18.01 23.50 0.90
N ILE A 298 17.78 22.26 1.35
CA ILE A 298 18.19 21.06 0.61
C ILE A 298 17.38 20.93 -0.68
N HIS A 299 16.07 21.14 -0.61
CA HIS A 299 15.21 21.01 -1.79
C HIS A 299 15.47 22.12 -2.81
N ASP A 300 15.66 23.36 -2.40
CA ASP A 300 16.07 24.45 -3.30
C ASP A 300 17.40 24.15 -3.99
N ALA A 301 18.39 23.65 -3.26
CA ALA A 301 19.67 23.25 -3.83
C ALA A 301 19.53 22.10 -4.85
N TRP A 302 18.65 21.14 -4.56
CA TRP A 302 18.31 20.08 -5.50
C TRP A 302 17.63 20.63 -6.76
N LEU A 303 16.65 21.53 -6.62
CA LEU A 303 15.97 22.18 -7.74
C LEU A 303 16.96 22.98 -8.60
N CYS A 304 17.89 23.73 -7.99
CA CYS A 304 18.96 24.42 -8.72
C CYS A 304 19.80 23.46 -9.57
N THR A 305 20.19 22.31 -9.02
CA THR A 305 20.95 21.29 -9.76
C THR A 305 20.18 20.74 -10.96
N ILE A 306 18.87 20.53 -10.81
CA ILE A 306 17.97 20.15 -11.92
C ILE A 306 17.89 21.27 -12.96
N GLU A 307 17.75 22.54 -12.55
CA GLU A 307 17.71 23.68 -13.47
C GLU A 307 19.01 23.88 -14.25
N GLU A 308 20.14 23.55 -13.63
CA GLU A 308 21.44 23.60 -14.27
C GLU A 308 21.59 22.54 -15.37
N GLY A 309 20.71 21.53 -15.40
CA GLY A 309 20.73 20.41 -16.34
C GLY A 309 21.74 19.34 -15.94
N ILE A 310 22.07 19.24 -14.65
CA ILE A 310 22.94 18.20 -14.10
C ILE A 310 22.04 17.03 -13.71
N HIS A 311 22.04 15.96 -14.51
CA HIS A 311 21.11 14.86 -14.35
C HIS A 311 21.81 13.51 -14.24
N THR A 312 21.23 12.58 -13.50
CA THR A 312 21.62 11.16 -13.54
C THR A 312 21.04 10.48 -14.77
N ASN A 313 21.56 9.28 -15.09
CA ASN A 313 21.27 8.57 -16.33
C ASN A 313 19.76 8.31 -16.60
N ASP A 314 18.95 8.11 -15.56
CA ASP A 314 17.51 7.88 -15.67
C ASP A 314 16.70 9.11 -16.13
N VAL A 315 17.19 10.32 -15.85
CA VAL A 315 16.54 11.59 -16.21
C VAL A 315 17.24 12.26 -17.40
N PHE A 316 18.48 11.85 -17.70
CA PHE A 316 19.30 12.52 -18.71
C PHE A 316 18.63 12.51 -20.09
N ASN A 317 18.51 13.70 -20.68
CA ASN A 317 18.00 13.91 -22.02
C ASN A 317 18.83 15.00 -22.70
N GLU A 318 19.36 14.75 -23.89
CA GLU A 318 20.22 15.72 -24.61
C GLU A 318 19.54 17.08 -24.87
N LYS A 319 18.21 17.15 -24.86
CA LYS A 319 17.45 18.39 -25.05
C LYS A 319 17.36 19.25 -23.80
N THR A 320 17.37 18.65 -22.61
CA THR A 320 17.11 19.35 -21.34
C THR A 320 18.27 19.26 -20.34
N SER A 321 19.18 18.31 -20.53
CA SER A 321 20.40 18.12 -19.75
C SER A 321 21.59 18.83 -20.37
N LYS A 322 22.49 19.33 -19.51
CA LYS A 322 23.83 19.79 -19.89
C LYS A 322 24.92 18.79 -19.52
N GLN A 323 24.70 18.00 -18.47
CA GLN A 323 25.69 17.06 -17.95
C GLN A 323 25.01 15.80 -17.41
N MET A 324 25.53 14.64 -17.80
CA MET A 324 25.21 13.37 -17.15
C MET A 324 26.21 13.12 -16.01
N VAL A 325 25.72 12.78 -14.83
CA VAL A 325 26.55 12.52 -13.64
C VAL A 325 26.19 11.20 -12.96
N GLY A 326 27.14 10.67 -12.19
CA GLY A 326 26.92 9.55 -11.29
C GLY A 326 26.27 9.98 -9.97
N THR A 327 26.00 9.00 -9.09
CA THR A 327 25.31 9.19 -7.81
C THR A 327 26.04 10.18 -6.89
N GLN A 328 27.35 10.01 -6.71
CA GLN A 328 28.14 10.86 -5.81
C GLN A 328 28.36 12.26 -6.40
N GLU A 329 28.58 12.37 -7.71
CA GLU A 329 28.78 13.64 -8.40
C GLU A 329 27.49 14.47 -8.40
N PHE A 330 26.32 13.83 -8.55
CA PHE A 330 25.03 14.50 -8.38
C PHE A 330 24.88 15.08 -6.97
N ALA A 331 25.19 14.29 -5.93
CA ALA A 331 25.14 14.77 -4.54
C ALA A 331 26.09 15.95 -4.30
N ALA A 332 27.31 15.90 -4.85
CA ALA A 332 28.28 16.99 -4.76
C ALA A 332 27.78 18.27 -5.46
N ALA A 333 27.09 18.14 -6.61
CA ALA A 333 26.46 19.27 -7.28
C ALA A 333 25.34 19.90 -6.43
N VAL A 334 24.50 19.07 -5.78
CA VAL A 334 23.50 19.56 -4.83
C VAL A 334 24.15 20.29 -3.66
N VAL A 335 25.23 19.74 -3.08
CA VAL A 335 25.98 20.41 -2.00
C VAL A 335 26.50 21.79 -2.44
N LYS A 336 27.06 21.88 -3.66
CA LYS A 336 27.55 23.15 -4.21
C LYS A 336 26.45 24.21 -4.36
N ASN A 337 25.20 23.77 -4.53
CA ASN A 337 24.03 24.63 -4.68
C ASN A 337 23.34 24.96 -3.34
N LEU A 338 23.85 24.50 -2.19
CA LEU A 338 23.29 24.87 -0.89
C LEU A 338 23.36 26.39 -0.67
N GLY A 339 22.21 26.97 -0.32
CA GLY A 339 22.04 28.42 -0.13
C GLY A 339 21.59 29.17 -1.38
N ASN A 340 21.59 28.52 -2.55
CA ASN A 340 20.98 29.06 -3.77
C ASN A 340 19.47 28.76 -3.80
N GLN A 341 18.75 29.54 -4.59
CA GLN A 341 17.32 29.34 -4.87
C GLN A 341 17.09 29.08 -6.36
N PRO A 342 16.14 28.21 -6.73
CA PRO A 342 15.78 27.96 -8.11
C PRO A 342 15.24 29.24 -8.77
N ARG A 343 15.47 29.39 -10.07
CA ARG A 343 15.08 30.58 -10.84
C ARG A 343 13.74 30.40 -11.56
N GLN A 344 13.39 29.17 -11.94
CA GLN A 344 12.22 28.83 -12.76
C GLN A 344 11.30 27.83 -12.05
N LEU A 345 11.85 26.77 -11.48
CA LEU A 345 11.12 25.83 -10.64
C LEU A 345 10.71 26.52 -9.34
N LYS A 346 9.51 26.17 -8.86
CA LYS A 346 8.94 26.79 -7.67
C LYS A 346 9.59 26.21 -6.42
N SER A 347 10.19 27.07 -5.61
CA SER A 347 10.67 26.72 -4.26
C SER A 347 9.53 26.13 -3.41
N PRO A 348 9.77 25.03 -2.68
CA PRO A 348 8.77 24.39 -1.84
C PRO A 348 8.46 25.24 -0.60
N VAL A 349 7.26 25.05 -0.03
CA VAL A 349 6.89 25.63 1.26
C VAL A 349 6.68 24.51 2.26
N TYR A 350 7.60 24.37 3.20
CA TYR A 350 7.46 23.46 4.33
C TYR A 350 6.93 24.21 5.55
N LYS A 351 5.85 23.70 6.16
CA LYS A 351 5.34 24.22 7.43
C LYS A 351 6.01 23.49 8.58
N ALA A 352 6.52 24.24 9.56
CA ALA A 352 7.08 23.64 10.77
C ALA A 352 5.98 23.03 11.65
N GLY A 353 6.26 21.86 12.24
CA GLY A 353 5.69 21.47 13.53
C GLY A 353 4.20 21.12 13.60
N SER A 354 3.60 20.47 12.60
CA SER A 354 2.25 19.91 12.77
C SER A 354 2.16 18.49 12.24
N LYS A 355 2.32 17.53 13.15
CA LYS A 355 1.98 16.12 12.88
C LYS A 355 0.47 16.03 12.64
N ILE A 356 0.09 15.46 11.51
CA ILE A 356 -1.31 15.16 11.22
C ILE A 356 -1.68 13.91 12.03
N VAL A 357 -2.58 14.07 13.00
CA VAL A 357 -3.14 12.96 13.78
C VAL A 357 -4.64 12.93 13.54
N PRO A 358 -5.17 11.98 12.75
CA PRO A 358 -6.58 11.91 12.45
C PRO A 358 -7.37 11.52 13.72
N LEU A 359 -8.41 12.29 14.02
CA LEU A 359 -9.35 11.98 15.10
C LEU A 359 -10.36 10.95 14.58
N LEU A 360 -10.29 9.71 15.07
CA LEU A 360 -11.18 8.64 14.64
C LEU A 360 -12.54 8.73 15.32
N THR A 361 -13.59 8.35 14.59
CA THR A 361 -14.96 8.28 15.11
C THR A 361 -15.10 7.12 16.09
N GLU A 362 -15.78 7.35 17.21
CA GLU A 362 -16.13 6.27 18.14
C GLU A 362 -17.08 5.27 17.48
N GLN A 363 -16.81 3.98 17.68
CA GLN A 363 -17.61 2.91 17.08
C GLN A 363 -18.80 2.53 17.96
N LYS A 364 -19.92 2.19 17.31
CA LYS A 364 -21.08 1.60 18.00
C LYS A 364 -20.67 0.31 18.70
N THR A 365 -20.94 0.22 20.00
CA THR A 365 -20.53 -0.91 20.85
C THR A 365 -21.51 -2.09 20.83
N LYS A 366 -22.71 -1.94 20.24
CA LYS A 366 -23.72 -3.01 20.15
C LYS A 366 -24.12 -3.22 18.69
N ILE A 367 -23.90 -4.44 18.20
CA ILE A 367 -24.33 -4.93 16.88
C ILE A 367 -25.08 -6.24 17.11
N ASP A 368 -26.27 -6.39 16.55
CA ASP A 368 -27.00 -7.65 16.54
C ASP A 368 -26.37 -8.60 15.51
N ARG A 369 -25.46 -9.47 15.97
CA ARG A 369 -24.76 -10.44 15.15
C ARG A 369 -25.44 -11.82 15.26
N LYS A 370 -25.96 -12.34 14.15
CA LYS A 370 -26.62 -13.64 14.09
C LYS A 370 -25.95 -14.56 13.09
N LEU A 371 -25.64 -15.79 13.50
CA LEU A 371 -25.15 -16.85 12.63
C LEU A 371 -26.34 -17.45 11.86
N VAL A 372 -26.28 -17.38 10.54
CA VAL A 372 -27.40 -17.76 9.65
C VAL A 372 -27.05 -18.90 8.68
N GLY A 373 -25.78 -19.25 8.55
CA GLY A 373 -25.34 -20.32 7.65
C GLY A 373 -23.83 -20.52 7.65
N VAL A 374 -23.36 -21.29 6.68
CA VAL A 374 -21.94 -21.59 6.47
C VAL A 374 -21.66 -21.89 5.00
N ASP A 375 -20.53 -21.41 4.49
CA ASP A 375 -19.94 -21.90 3.25
C ASP A 375 -18.93 -23.00 3.59
N LEU A 376 -19.12 -24.19 2.99
CA LEU A 376 -18.16 -25.29 3.05
C LEU A 376 -17.33 -25.33 1.78
N PHE A 377 -16.02 -25.39 1.93
CA PHE A 377 -15.08 -25.57 0.82
C PHE A 377 -14.59 -27.01 0.79
N ILE A 378 -14.84 -27.68 -0.32
CA ILE A 378 -14.51 -29.09 -0.49
C ILE A 378 -13.54 -29.31 -1.65
N TYR A 379 -12.70 -30.32 -1.52
CA TYR A 379 -11.84 -30.82 -2.57
C TYR A 379 -12.51 -32.02 -3.27
N SER A 380 -12.66 -31.94 -4.60
CA SER A 380 -13.14 -33.05 -5.41
C SER A 380 -12.76 -32.89 -6.88
N LYS A 381 -12.19 -33.95 -7.46
CA LYS A 381 -11.88 -34.05 -8.91
C LYS A 381 -13.04 -34.62 -9.74
N GLU A 382 -14.20 -34.85 -9.12
CA GLU A 382 -15.37 -35.40 -9.80
C GLU A 382 -15.97 -34.39 -10.79
N LYS A 383 -16.76 -34.90 -11.75
CA LYS A 383 -17.49 -34.03 -12.69
C LYS A 383 -18.54 -33.22 -11.92
N ALA A 384 -18.83 -32.00 -12.40
CA ALA A 384 -19.82 -31.11 -11.80
C ALA A 384 -21.17 -31.81 -11.50
N SER A 385 -21.67 -32.61 -12.44
CA SER A 385 -22.93 -33.36 -12.28
C SER A 385 -22.90 -34.39 -11.14
N GLN A 386 -21.73 -34.98 -10.86
CA GLN A 386 -21.55 -35.93 -9.77
C GLN A 386 -21.50 -35.19 -8.42
N VAL A 387 -20.71 -34.11 -8.34
CA VAL A 387 -20.63 -33.23 -7.17
C VAL A 387 -22.02 -32.70 -6.81
N GLN A 388 -22.74 -32.14 -7.80
CA GLN A 388 -24.13 -31.69 -7.63
C GLN A 388 -25.00 -32.80 -7.06
N LYS A 389 -25.13 -33.94 -7.75
CA LYS A 389 -26.02 -35.03 -7.36
C LYS A 389 -25.78 -35.49 -5.92
N LYS A 390 -24.51 -35.67 -5.55
CA LYS A 390 -24.15 -36.15 -4.23
C LYS A 390 -24.44 -35.11 -3.14
N ILE A 391 -24.08 -33.84 -3.34
CA ILE A 391 -24.28 -32.78 -2.34
C ILE A 391 -25.76 -32.45 -2.18
N THR A 392 -26.53 -32.38 -3.27
CA THR A 392 -27.98 -32.14 -3.20
C THR A 392 -28.74 -33.27 -2.54
N GLY A 393 -28.17 -34.49 -2.53
CA GLY A 393 -28.71 -35.64 -1.79
C GLY A 393 -28.43 -35.59 -0.30
N LEU A 394 -27.54 -34.69 0.16
CA LEU A 394 -27.34 -34.45 1.58
C LEU A 394 -28.44 -33.50 2.08
N HIS A 395 -29.23 -33.96 3.06
CA HIS A 395 -30.26 -33.16 3.72
C HIS A 395 -29.93 -32.92 5.20
N PRO A 396 -28.83 -32.20 5.50
CA PRO A 396 -28.36 -32.02 6.87
C PRO A 396 -29.23 -31.00 7.61
N SER A 397 -30.19 -31.44 8.44
CA SER A 397 -30.91 -30.53 9.35
C SER A 397 -29.94 -29.91 10.37
N PRO A 398 -30.03 -28.61 10.69
CA PRO A 398 -31.06 -27.63 10.32
C PRO A 398 -30.76 -26.82 9.04
N PHE A 399 -29.84 -27.26 8.18
CA PHE A 399 -29.39 -26.54 7.00
C PHE A 399 -30.10 -26.96 5.71
N LYS A 400 -30.25 -26.01 4.80
CA LYS A 400 -30.54 -26.23 3.39
C LYS A 400 -29.38 -25.76 2.53
N LEU A 401 -29.02 -26.60 1.56
CA LEU A 401 -28.12 -26.20 0.50
C LEU A 401 -28.78 -25.09 -0.33
N GLN A 402 -28.16 -23.92 -0.38
CA GLN A 402 -28.62 -22.78 -1.17
C GLN A 402 -27.97 -22.78 -2.55
N MET A 403 -26.68 -23.08 -2.63
CA MET A 403 -25.95 -23.10 -3.90
C MET A 403 -24.65 -23.89 -3.83
N ILE A 404 -24.18 -24.33 -5.00
CA ILE A 404 -22.82 -24.85 -5.21
C ILE A 404 -22.15 -23.97 -6.26
N THR A 405 -20.92 -23.56 -6.01
CA THR A 405 -20.15 -22.71 -6.92
C THR A 405 -18.74 -23.23 -7.12
N ASN A 406 -18.16 -22.89 -8.26
CA ASN A 406 -16.78 -23.18 -8.62
C ASN A 406 -16.15 -21.89 -9.15
N ARG A 407 -15.02 -21.47 -8.57
CA ARG A 407 -14.39 -20.16 -8.86
C ARG A 407 -15.35 -18.96 -8.78
N GLY A 408 -16.32 -19.00 -7.87
CA GLY A 408 -17.32 -17.94 -7.68
C GLY A 408 -18.55 -18.03 -8.59
N VAL A 409 -18.50 -18.83 -9.67
CA VAL A 409 -19.60 -19.02 -10.62
C VAL A 409 -20.59 -20.05 -10.08
N ARG A 410 -21.90 -19.77 -10.18
CA ARG A 410 -22.93 -20.73 -9.79
C ARG A 410 -22.96 -21.96 -10.69
N ILE A 411 -22.79 -23.13 -10.07
CA ILE A 411 -22.90 -24.45 -10.70
C ILE A 411 -24.24 -25.10 -10.36
N TRP A 412 -24.80 -24.80 -9.19
CA TRP A 412 -26.14 -25.23 -8.81
C TRP A 412 -26.81 -24.19 -7.91
N PRO A 413 -28.13 -23.95 -8.03
CA PRO A 413 -29.01 -24.48 -9.08
C PRO A 413 -28.72 -23.86 -10.47
N GLU A 414 -29.14 -24.56 -11.53
CA GLU A 414 -29.16 -24.04 -12.91
C GLU A 414 -27.79 -23.53 -13.43
N GLY A 415 -26.72 -24.29 -13.22
CA GLY A 415 -25.40 -23.97 -13.78
C GLY A 415 -25.30 -24.21 -15.30
N HIS A 416 -24.32 -23.56 -15.93
CA HIS A 416 -24.03 -23.68 -17.36
C HIS A 416 -23.04 -24.81 -17.65
N LEU A 417 -23.30 -25.61 -18.70
CA LEU A 417 -22.47 -26.77 -19.09
C LEU A 417 -21.05 -26.37 -19.53
N GLU A 418 -20.90 -25.15 -20.02
CA GLU A 418 -19.65 -24.57 -20.49
C GLU A 418 -18.72 -24.13 -19.35
N THR A 419 -19.22 -24.12 -18.10
CA THR A 419 -18.44 -23.64 -16.97
C THR A 419 -17.30 -24.61 -16.65
N PHE A 420 -16.07 -24.17 -16.94
CA PHE A 420 -14.87 -24.90 -16.55
C PHE A 420 -14.73 -24.95 -15.03
N CYS A 421 -14.74 -26.15 -14.48
CA CYS A 421 -14.64 -26.39 -13.04
C CYS A 421 -13.25 -26.89 -12.64
N ILE A 422 -12.75 -26.39 -11.53
CA ILE A 422 -11.53 -26.87 -10.84
C ILE A 422 -11.91 -27.77 -9.65
N GLU A 423 -10.91 -28.35 -9.00
CA GLU A 423 -11.08 -29.30 -7.91
C GLU A 423 -11.51 -28.69 -6.56
N GLN A 424 -11.62 -27.36 -6.49
CA GLN A 424 -12.18 -26.63 -5.36
C GLN A 424 -13.64 -26.27 -5.60
N TRP A 425 -14.51 -26.61 -4.65
CA TRP A 425 -15.93 -26.27 -4.68
C TRP A 425 -16.36 -25.54 -3.41
N ARG A 426 -17.20 -24.52 -3.54
CA ARG A 426 -17.86 -23.85 -2.41
C ARG A 426 -19.34 -24.23 -2.38
N CYS A 427 -19.80 -24.76 -1.26
CA CYS A 427 -21.17 -25.19 -1.03
C CYS A 427 -21.78 -24.34 0.08
N ARG A 428 -22.80 -23.55 -0.25
CA ARG A 428 -23.46 -22.67 0.71
C ARG A 428 -24.63 -23.36 1.37
N PHE A 429 -24.63 -23.38 2.69
CA PHE A 429 -25.71 -23.87 3.52
C PHE A 429 -26.31 -22.73 4.33
N ILE A 430 -27.63 -22.53 4.22
CA ILE A 430 -28.40 -21.56 5.01
C ILE A 430 -29.30 -22.33 5.96
N ALA A 431 -29.40 -21.88 7.21
CA ALA A 431 -30.26 -22.53 8.19
C ALA A 431 -31.75 -22.24 7.95
N ASP A 432 -32.60 -23.24 8.15
CA ASP A 432 -34.05 -23.12 8.04
C ASP A 432 -34.70 -22.33 9.18
N LYS A 433 -34.03 -22.36 10.34
CA LYS A 433 -34.44 -21.64 11.55
C LYS A 433 -33.21 -20.90 12.08
N HIS A 434 -33.38 -19.63 12.43
CA HIS A 434 -32.33 -18.79 12.97
C HIS A 434 -32.60 -18.41 14.44
N PRO A 435 -31.56 -18.10 15.23
CA PRO A 435 -30.14 -18.30 14.92
C PRO A 435 -29.73 -19.78 15.08
N ILE A 436 -28.69 -20.20 14.35
CA ILE A 436 -28.03 -21.49 14.59
C ILE A 436 -26.83 -21.32 15.52
N LYS A 437 -26.36 -22.44 16.09
CA LYS A 437 -25.20 -22.48 16.96
C LYS A 437 -23.97 -23.07 16.23
N PRO A 438 -22.75 -22.78 16.69
CA PRO A 438 -21.54 -23.38 16.12
C PRO A 438 -21.56 -24.91 16.10
N GLU A 439 -22.20 -25.56 17.08
CA GLU A 439 -22.32 -27.02 17.13
C GLU A 439 -23.11 -27.60 15.95
N ASP A 440 -24.08 -26.84 15.41
CA ASP A 440 -24.84 -27.26 14.22
C ASP A 440 -23.90 -27.37 13.01
N ILE A 441 -22.93 -26.45 12.88
CA ILE A 441 -21.92 -26.48 11.81
C ILE A 441 -21.00 -27.69 11.98
N VAL A 442 -20.61 -28.03 13.21
CA VAL A 442 -19.79 -29.23 13.46
C VAL A 442 -20.52 -30.51 13.05
N GLN A 443 -21.83 -30.61 13.32
CA GLN A 443 -22.64 -31.74 12.87
C GLN A 443 -22.75 -31.80 11.34
N LEU A 444 -22.90 -30.65 10.68
CA LEU A 444 -22.87 -30.57 9.22
C LEU A 444 -21.53 -31.07 8.65
N LEU A 445 -20.40 -30.69 9.25
CA LEU A 445 -19.08 -31.16 8.87
C LEU A 445 -18.93 -32.67 9.04
N ASP A 446 -19.39 -33.22 10.17
CA ASP A 446 -19.38 -34.68 10.41
C ASP A 446 -20.19 -35.44 9.35
N HIS A 447 -21.33 -34.91 8.90
CA HIS A 447 -22.08 -35.51 7.79
C HIS A 447 -21.30 -35.52 6.48
N PHE A 448 -20.60 -34.44 6.15
CA PHE A 448 -19.76 -34.36 4.94
C PHE A 448 -18.58 -35.33 5.00
N ILE A 449 -17.91 -35.41 6.15
CA ILE A 449 -16.79 -36.34 6.38
C ILE A 449 -17.28 -37.79 6.23
N LYS A 450 -18.41 -38.14 6.84
CA LYS A 450 -19.04 -39.48 6.71
C LYS A 450 -19.49 -39.79 5.28
N ALA A 451 -19.85 -38.78 4.50
CA ALA A 451 -20.16 -38.91 3.08
C ALA A 451 -18.90 -39.00 2.18
N GLY A 452 -17.69 -38.95 2.76
CA GLY A 452 -16.42 -39.11 2.06
C GLY A 452 -15.90 -37.83 1.41
N TYR A 453 -16.38 -36.66 1.81
CA TYR A 453 -15.86 -35.38 1.32
C TYR A 453 -14.66 -34.89 2.13
N ASP A 454 -13.66 -34.40 1.41
CA ASP A 454 -12.56 -33.64 1.98
C ASP A 454 -12.97 -32.18 2.11
N VAL A 455 -13.44 -31.80 3.32
CA VAL A 455 -13.77 -30.41 3.66
C VAL A 455 -12.54 -29.77 4.29
N PHE A 456 -11.93 -28.80 3.60
CA PHE A 456 -10.67 -28.19 4.05
C PHE A 456 -10.83 -26.77 4.60
N LYS A 457 -11.97 -26.10 4.36
CA LYS A 457 -12.25 -24.75 4.88
C LYS A 457 -13.74 -24.55 5.11
N THR A 458 -14.07 -23.74 6.12
CA THR A 458 -15.42 -23.18 6.32
C THR A 458 -15.38 -21.67 6.39
N GLU A 459 -16.48 -21.02 6.04
CA GLU A 459 -16.70 -19.58 6.26
C GLU A 459 -18.09 -19.38 6.86
N ASN A 460 -18.16 -18.83 8.07
CA ASN A 460 -19.43 -18.66 8.77
C ASN A 460 -20.20 -17.47 8.19
N LEU A 461 -21.49 -17.67 7.93
CA LEU A 461 -22.35 -16.65 7.33
C LEU A 461 -23.12 -15.95 8.44
N TYR A 462 -22.87 -14.66 8.61
CA TYR A 462 -23.52 -13.82 9.61
C TYR A 462 -24.44 -12.79 8.97
N THR A 463 -25.44 -12.35 9.73
CA THR A 463 -26.07 -11.04 9.55
C THR A 463 -25.63 -10.09 10.64
N PHE A 464 -25.51 -8.81 10.30
CA PHE A 464 -25.20 -7.71 11.23
C PHE A 464 -26.35 -6.70 11.15
N ASP A 465 -27.09 -6.50 12.24
CA ASP A 465 -28.28 -5.64 12.30
C ASP A 465 -29.31 -5.97 11.20
N GLY A 466 -29.47 -7.26 10.91
CA GLY A 466 -30.37 -7.78 9.87
C GLY A 466 -29.83 -7.74 8.43
N ALA A 467 -28.70 -7.06 8.17
CA ALA A 467 -28.06 -7.05 6.86
C ALA A 467 -27.10 -8.24 6.69
N PHE A 468 -27.03 -8.82 5.48
CA PHE A 468 -26.11 -9.93 5.20
C PHE A 468 -24.64 -9.49 5.27
N GLY A 469 -23.81 -10.30 5.93
CA GLY A 469 -22.35 -10.14 6.03
C GLY A 469 -21.57 -10.83 4.92
N TYR A 470 -22.21 -11.17 3.80
CA TYR A 470 -21.64 -11.96 2.71
C TYR A 470 -22.33 -11.63 1.38
N THR A 471 -21.65 -11.87 0.26
CA THR A 471 -22.19 -11.68 -1.10
C THR A 471 -23.00 -12.89 -1.56
N SER A 472 -23.93 -12.69 -2.51
CA SER A 472 -24.46 -13.78 -3.32
C SER A 472 -23.36 -14.35 -4.25
N ALA A 473 -23.59 -15.52 -4.84
CA ALA A 473 -22.79 -15.91 -6.01
C ALA A 473 -23.08 -14.99 -7.20
N GLU A 474 -22.15 -14.97 -8.15
CA GLU A 474 -22.40 -14.40 -9.47
C GLU A 474 -23.24 -15.36 -10.32
N GLY A 475 -24.16 -14.79 -11.09
CA GLY A 475 -25.22 -15.49 -11.82
C GLY A 475 -26.49 -15.64 -11.01
#